data_AF-A0A3C1BYU5-F1
#
_entry.id   AF-A0A3C1BYU5-F1
#
_cell.length_a   1.000
_cell.length_b   1.000
_cell.length_c   1.000
_cell.angle_alpha   90.00
_cell.angle_beta   90.00
_cell.angle_gamma   90.00
#
_symmetry.space_group_name_H-M   'P 1'
#
loop_
_entity.id
_entity.type
_entity.pdbx_description
1 polymer ?
#
loop_
_entity_poly.entity_id
_entity_poly.type
_entity_poly.pdbx_seq_one_letter_code
_entity_poly.pdbx_strand_id
1 'polypeptide(L)' 'MVNKLIEDTSVDYEKLVRTLEPTAIRDFVLSIVQEVEATNGKITAITFRNGTVHRFKYKL' A
#
# COMPACT_ATOMS: atom_id res chain seq x y z
N MET A 1 17.48 14.95 8.99
CA MET A 1 17.90 13.54 8.86
C MET A 1 16.78 12.78 8.18
N VAL A 2 17.03 12.16 7.02
CA VAL A 2 16.06 11.28 6.36
C VAL A 2 16.23 9.89 6.96
N ASN A 3 15.27 9.48 7.79
CA ASN A 3 15.23 8.09 8.25
C ASN A 3 14.77 7.23 7.08
N LYS A 4 15.69 6.49 6.46
CA LYS A 4 15.35 5.41 5.55
C LYS A 4 14.67 4.30 6.35
N LEU A 5 13.34 4.31 6.37
CA LEU A 5 12.50 3.33 7.06
C LEU A 5 12.25 2.06 6.22
N ILE A 6 12.94 1.93 5.07
CA ILE A 6 12.72 0.87 4.09
C ILE A 6 14.08 0.26 3.71
N GLU A 7 14.82 -0.22 4.70
CA GLU A 7 15.94 -1.15 4.46
C GLU A 7 15.71 -2.52 5.15
N ASP A 8 14.66 -2.65 5.97
CA ASP A 8 14.37 -3.86 6.76
C ASP A 8 12.85 -4.11 6.78
N THR A 9 12.28 -4.68 5.70
CA THR A 9 10.83 -4.62 5.44
C THR A 9 10.09 -5.92 5.75
N SER A 10 10.03 -6.32 7.03
CA SER A 10 8.79 -6.95 7.51
C SER A 10 7.89 -5.82 8.01
N VAL A 11 6.90 -5.46 7.21
CA VAL A 11 5.84 -4.57 7.71
C VAL A 11 4.97 -5.42 8.61
N ASP A 12 5.03 -5.20 9.92
CA ASP A 12 4.09 -5.82 10.87
C ASP A 12 2.73 -5.14 10.71
N TYR A 13 1.94 -5.66 9.77
CA TYR A 13 0.62 -5.14 9.44
C TYR A 13 -0.35 -5.24 10.62
N GLU A 14 -0.20 -6.25 11.49
CA GLU A 14 -1.07 -6.39 12.66
C GLU A 14 -0.79 -5.27 13.66
N LYS A 15 0.48 -5.02 13.98
CA LYS A 15 0.89 -3.91 14.83
C LYS A 15 0.48 -2.56 14.24
N LEU A 16 0.60 -2.39 12.91
CA LEU A 16 0.18 -1.17 12.23
C LEU A 16 -1.32 -0.90 12.43
N VAL A 17 -2.17 -1.90 12.18
CA VAL A 17 -3.63 -1.78 12.31
C VAL A 17 -4.08 -1.64 13.77
N ARG A 18 -3.35 -2.23 14.72
CA ARG A 18 -3.63 -2.06 16.16
C ARG A 18 -3.19 -0.70 16.71
N THR A 19 -2.18 -0.07 16.12
CA THR A 19 -1.60 1.17 16.64
C THR A 19 -2.28 2.41 16.08
N LEU A 20 -2.74 2.35 14.82
CA LEU A 20 -3.37 3.48 14.14
C LEU A 20 -4.88 3.31 14.10
N GLU A 21 -5.59 4.42 14.27
CA GLU A 21 -7.04 4.43 14.07
C GLU A 21 -7.39 3.98 12.64
N PRO A 22 -8.41 3.13 12.45
CA PRO A 22 -8.78 2.65 11.12
C PRO A 22 -9.05 3.77 10.11
N THR A 23 -9.59 4.90 10.58
CA THR A 23 -9.82 6.11 9.77
C THR A 23 -8.50 6.73 9.29
N ALA A 24 -7.48 6.81 10.14
CA ALA A 24 -6.18 7.34 9.77
C ALA A 24 -5.50 6.48 8.70
N ILE A 25 -5.60 5.15 8.80
CA ILE A 25 -5.07 4.23 7.78
C ILE A 25 -5.82 4.42 6.45
N ARG A 26 -7.15 4.47 6.51
CA ARG A 26 -7.98 4.73 5.33
C ARG A 26 -7.61 6.04 4.65
N ASP A 27 -7.52 7.12 5.41
CA ASP A 27 -7.24 8.46 4.88
C ASP A 27 -5.82 8.54 4.31
N PHE A 28 -4.85 7.89 4.96
CA PHE A 28 -3.52 7.71 4.40
C PHE A 28 -3.58 7.01 3.04
N VAL A 29 -4.19 5.83 2.95
CA VAL A 29 -4.29 5.08 1.67
C VAL A 29 -4.99 5.91 0.61
N LEU A 30 -6.11 6.56 0.93
CA LEU A 30 -6.86 7.39 -0.02
C LEU A 30 -6.11 8.66 -0.44
N SER A 31 -5.14 9.13 0.35
CA SER A 31 -4.29 10.27 -0.03
C SER A 31 -3.25 9.92 -1.10
N ILE A 32 -2.85 8.65 -1.20
CA ILE A 32 -1.79 8.19 -2.12
C ILE A 32 -2.33 7.35 -3.28
N VAL A 33 -3.35 6.52 -3.03
CA VAL A 33 -3.92 5.59 -4.00
C VAL A 33 -5.19 6.19 -4.59
N GLN A 34 -5.27 6.15 -5.91
CA GLN A 34 -6.46 6.53 -6.67
C GLN A 34 -7.32 5.31 -6.99
N GLU A 35 -6.71 4.21 -7.41
CA GLU A 35 -7.42 3.00 -7.85
C GLU A 35 -6.60 1.74 -7.55
N VAL A 36 -7.28 0.64 -7.23
CA VAL A 36 -6.70 -0.68 -7.05
C VAL A 36 -7.47 -1.66 -7.93
N GLU A 37 -6.76 -2.30 -8.85
CA GLU A 37 -7.27 -3.40 -9.66
C GLU A 37 -6.89 -4.73 -9.01
N ALA A 38 -7.83 -5.68 -8.94
CA ALA A 38 -7.58 -7.02 -8.41
C ALA A 38 -8.25 -8.09 -9.27
N THR A 39 -7.60 -9.25 -9.41
CA THR A 39 -8.12 -10.41 -10.14
C THR A 39 -7.71 -11.67 -9.40
N ASN A 40 -8.66 -12.61 -9.23
CA ASN A 40 -8.44 -13.88 -8.52
C ASN A 40 -7.84 -13.70 -7.11
N GLY A 41 -8.32 -12.69 -6.37
CA GLY A 41 -7.84 -12.38 -5.01
C GLY A 41 -6.44 -11.75 -4.94
N LYS A 42 -5.81 -11.42 -6.08
CA LYS A 42 -4.50 -10.77 -6.14
C LYS A 42 -4.62 -9.37 -6.73
N ILE A 43 -3.89 -8.40 -6.16
CA ILE A 43 -3.82 -7.04 -6.69
C ILE A 43 -3.01 -7.06 -7.99
N THR A 44 -3.60 -6.65 -9.11
CA THR A 44 -2.96 -6.66 -10.43
C THR A 44 -2.39 -5.30 -10.80
N ALA A 45 -3.00 -4.21 -10.32
CA ALA A 45 -2.47 -2.86 -10.51
C ALA A 45 -2.88 -1.91 -9.37
N ILE A 46 -2.05 -0.89 -9.16
CA ILE A 46 -2.39 0.28 -8.33
C ILE A 46 -2.11 1.52 -9.16
N THR A 47 -3.11 2.38 -9.31
CA THR A 47 -2.96 3.74 -9.82
C THR A 47 -2.82 4.68 -8.62
N PHE A 48 -1.70 5.39 -8.56
CA PHE A 48 -1.43 6.39 -7.55
C PHE A 48 -1.96 7.76 -7.98
N ARG A 49 -2.30 8.61 -7.03
CA ARG A 49 -2.83 9.97 -7.31
C ARG A 49 -1.86 10.88 -8.07
N ASN A 50 -0.58 10.54 -8.09
CA ASN A 50 0.41 11.25 -8.91
C ASN A 50 0.42 10.80 -10.39
N GLY A 51 -0.51 9.93 -10.80
CA GLY A 51 -0.61 9.38 -12.16
C GLY A 51 0.26 8.16 -12.43
N THR A 52 1.08 7.72 -11.46
CA THR A 52 1.89 6.51 -11.62
C THR A 52 1.00 5.27 -11.54
N VAL A 53 1.19 4.33 -12.46
CA VAL A 53 0.53 3.03 -12.41
C VAL A 53 1.57 1.94 -12.18
N HIS A 54 1.48 1.24 -11.06
CA HIS A 54 2.27 0.05 -10.80
C HIS A 54 1.47 -1.20 -11.13
N ARG A 55 2.01 -2.06 -12.00
CA ARG A 55 1.39 -3.34 -12.36
C ARG A 55 2.19 -4.50 -11.77
N PHE A 56 1.50 -5.36 -11.04
CA PHE A 56 2.10 -6.52 -10.39
C PHE A 56 2.18 -7.68 -11.37
N LYS A 57 3.34 -8.34 -11.42
CA LYS A 57 3.55 -9.57 -12.17
C LYS A 57 3.82 -10.71 -11.19
N TYR A 58 2.86 -11.60 -11.05
CA TYR A 58 3.02 -12.81 -10.25
C TYR A 58 3.57 -13.92 -11.12
N LYS A 59 4.59 -14.64 -10.64
CA LYS A 59 4.94 -15.93 -11.20
C LYS A 59 3.83 -16.92 -10.83
N LEU A 60 3.40 -17.71 -11.80
CA LEU A 60 2.45 -18.81 -11.62
C LEU A 60 3.10 -19.93 -10.80
#